data_AF-N0DXN4-F1
#
_entry.id   AF-N0DXN4-F1
#
_cell.length_a   1.000
_cell.length_b   1.000
_cell.length_c   1.000
_cell.angle_alpha   90.00
_cell.angle_beta   90.00
_cell.angle_gamma   90.00
#
_symmetry.space_group_name_H-M   'P 1'
#
loop_
_entity.id
_entity.type
_entity.pdbx_description
1 polymer ?
#
loop_
_entity_poly.entity_id
_entity_poly.type
_entity_poly.pdbx_seq_one_letter_code
_entity_poly.pdbx_strand_id
1 'polypeptide(L)'
;MREARRRVRALLAKEMRPFTKATNPDRAVGTSKTMRSLARICGAAPSSEGMYAARHLDREVLSAMLPKLAAMTTAERQQLSGVSTARAPQILAGAIVAEAAMDLLGVERLEICPWALREGVILRRLDRML
;
A
#
# COMPACT_ATOMS: atom_id res chain seq x y z
N MET A 1 18.44 1.74 5.35
CA MET A 1 17.09 2.35 5.31
C MET A 1 17.10 3.80 4.81
N ARG A 2 17.87 4.72 5.41
CA ARG A 2 17.91 6.15 5.03
C ARG A 2 18.15 6.37 3.53
N GLU A 3 19.15 5.70 2.97
CA GLU A 3 19.46 5.77 1.54
C GLU A 3 18.32 5.25 0.65
N ALA A 4 17.70 4.12 1.01
CA ALA A 4 16.56 3.57 0.30
C ALA A 4 15.38 4.56 0.28
N ARG A 5 15.04 5.17 1.42
CA ARG A 5 14.00 6.22 1.50
C ARG A 5 14.33 7.40 0.59
N ARG A 6 15.58 7.91 0.64
CA ARG A 6 16.02 9.02 -0.22
C ARG A 6 15.89 8.68 -1.70
N ARG A 7 16.36 7.49 -2.12
CA ARG A 7 16.29 7.03 -3.52
C ARG A 7 14.86 6.84 -3.99
N VAL A 8 14.01 6.19 -3.18
CA VAL A 8 12.59 5.99 -3.51
C VAL A 8 11.88 7.33 -3.66
N ARG A 9 12.04 8.26 -2.71
CA ARG A 9 11.44 9.60 -2.81
C ARG A 9 11.87 10.34 -4.07
N ALA A 10 13.16 10.31 -4.41
CA ALA A 10 13.66 10.98 -5.61
C ALA A 10 13.06 10.38 -6.90
N LEU A 11 12.96 9.05 -6.98
CA LEU A 11 12.33 8.36 -8.12
C LEU A 11 10.85 8.69 -8.22
N LEU A 12 10.10 8.55 -7.12
CA LEU A 12 8.67 8.84 -7.10
C LEU A 12 8.40 10.31 -7.43
N ALA A 13 9.14 11.26 -6.85
CA ALA A 13 8.96 12.69 -7.12
C ALA A 13 9.20 13.07 -8.59
N LYS A 14 10.05 12.32 -9.31
CA LYS A 14 10.24 12.51 -10.76
C LYS A 14 9.02 12.03 -11.55
N GLU A 15 8.54 10.83 -11.25
CA GLU A 15 7.44 10.18 -11.99
C GLU A 15 6.05 10.72 -11.60
N MET A 16 5.90 11.30 -10.40
CA MET A 16 4.62 11.76 -9.88
C MET A 16 4.23 13.16 -10.33
N ARG A 17 5.13 13.93 -10.96
CA ARG A 17 4.87 15.30 -11.42
C ARG A 17 3.58 15.48 -12.26
N PRO A 18 3.18 14.53 -13.13
CA PRO A 18 1.92 14.64 -13.86
C PRO A 18 0.70 14.54 -12.95
N PHE A 19 0.81 13.79 -11.85
CA PHE A 19 -0.29 13.49 -10.93
C PHE A 19 -0.41 14.49 -9.78
N THR A 20 0.66 15.22 -9.42
CA THR A 20 0.60 16.27 -8.39
C THR A 20 -0.27 17.47 -8.80
N LYS A 21 -0.68 17.57 -10.07
CA LYS A 21 -1.65 18.56 -10.56
C LYS A 21 -3.11 18.17 -10.27
N ALA A 22 -3.39 16.88 -10.04
CA ALA A 22 -4.68 16.41 -9.56
C ALA A 22 -4.78 16.76 -8.08
N THR A 23 -5.06 18.04 -7.80
CA THR A 23 -5.20 18.55 -6.45
C THR A 23 -6.58 18.12 -5.92
N ASN A 24 -6.60 17.52 -4.72
CA ASN A 24 -7.78 17.07 -3.99
C ASN A 24 -8.60 15.93 -4.63
N PRO A 25 -8.09 14.68 -4.64
CA PRO A 25 -8.94 13.54 -4.91
C PRO A 25 -10.01 13.38 -3.82
N ASP A 26 -11.27 13.07 -4.19
CA ASP A 26 -12.32 12.73 -3.24
C ASP A 26 -11.99 11.47 -2.44
N ARG A 27 -11.31 10.52 -3.11
CA ARG A 27 -10.87 9.24 -2.52
C ARG A 27 -9.49 8.85 -3.04
N ALA A 28 -8.65 8.40 -2.12
CA ALA A 28 -7.38 7.76 -2.45
C ALA A 28 -7.48 6.25 -2.17
N VAL A 29 -7.20 5.43 -3.18
CA VAL A 29 -7.40 3.97 -3.12
C VAL A 29 -6.10 3.22 -3.34
N GLY A 30 -5.81 2.28 -2.45
CA GLY A 30 -4.70 1.34 -2.51
C GLY A 30 -5.17 -0.05 -2.86
N THR A 31 -4.54 -0.68 -3.85
CA THR A 31 -4.86 -2.04 -4.30
C THR A 31 -3.65 -2.97 -4.14
N SER A 32 -3.82 -4.24 -4.52
CA SER A 32 -2.82 -5.32 -4.46
C SER A 32 -2.52 -5.87 -3.06
N LYS A 33 -1.77 -6.99 -3.02
CA LYS A 33 -1.46 -7.68 -1.77
C LYS A 33 -0.58 -6.86 -0.84
N THR A 34 0.34 -6.06 -1.36
CA THR A 34 1.25 -5.25 -0.51
C THR A 34 0.45 -4.24 0.31
N MET A 35 -0.41 -3.43 -0.31
CA MET A 35 -1.23 -2.46 0.41
C MET A 35 -2.16 -3.13 1.42
N ARG A 36 -2.80 -4.25 1.06
CA ARG A 36 -3.61 -5.05 2.00
C ARG A 36 -2.80 -5.56 3.20
N SER A 37 -1.58 -6.04 2.97
CA SER A 37 -0.69 -6.49 4.05
C SER A 37 -0.28 -5.33 4.95
N LEU A 38 0.07 -4.18 4.40
CA LEU A 38 0.44 -2.99 5.18
C LEU A 38 -0.72 -2.47 6.03
N ALA A 39 -1.93 -2.39 5.45
CA ALA A 39 -3.12 -2.05 6.20
C ALA A 39 -3.36 -3.03 7.36
N ARG A 40 -3.20 -4.34 7.12
CA ARG A 40 -3.36 -5.34 8.18
C ARG A 40 -2.31 -5.21 9.28
N ILE A 41 -1.05 -4.98 8.93
CA ILE A 41 0.03 -4.68 9.89
C ILE A 41 -0.30 -3.44 10.72
N CYS A 42 -0.93 -2.44 10.10
CA CYS A 42 -1.32 -1.19 10.74
C CYS A 42 -2.69 -1.23 11.43
N GLY A 43 -3.28 -2.42 11.61
CA GLY A 43 -4.48 -2.61 12.42
C GLY A 43 -5.81 -2.73 11.66
N ALA A 44 -5.81 -2.70 10.32
CA ALA A 44 -7.03 -2.89 9.56
C ALA A 44 -7.66 -4.28 9.79
N ALA A 45 -8.99 -4.37 9.64
CA ALA A 45 -9.77 -5.60 9.80
C ALA A 45 -9.21 -6.79 8.97
N PRO A 46 -9.15 -8.01 9.55
CA PRO A 46 -8.77 -9.21 8.81
C PRO A 46 -9.78 -9.55 7.70
N SER A 47 -9.38 -10.41 6.77
CA SER A 47 -10.25 -10.88 5.68
C SER A 47 -11.47 -11.66 6.17
N SER A 48 -11.41 -12.25 7.38
CA SER A 48 -12.51 -13.00 8.00
C SER A 48 -13.73 -12.15 8.32
N GLU A 49 -13.57 -10.81 8.42
CA GLU A 49 -14.69 -9.87 8.55
C GLU A 49 -15.42 -9.62 7.22
N GLY A 50 -15.08 -10.36 6.17
CA GLY A 50 -15.76 -10.32 4.88
C GLY A 50 -15.22 -9.27 3.92
N MET A 51 -15.70 -9.35 2.68
CA MET A 51 -15.22 -8.52 1.57
C MET A 51 -15.61 -7.04 1.69
N TYR A 52 -16.71 -6.73 2.39
CA TYR A 52 -17.25 -5.38 2.52
C TYR A 52 -16.75 -4.63 3.76
N ALA A 53 -15.97 -5.28 4.63
CA ALA A 53 -15.40 -4.59 5.79
C ALA A 53 -14.48 -3.44 5.34
N ALA A 54 -14.71 -2.25 5.89
CA ALA A 54 -13.93 -1.07 5.61
C ALA A 54 -12.48 -1.25 6.10
N ARG A 55 -11.52 -0.95 5.23
CA ARG A 55 -10.10 -1.11 5.52
C ARG A 55 -9.35 0.12 5.05
N HIS A 56 -8.55 0.67 5.94
CA HIS A 56 -7.76 1.86 5.68
C HIS A 56 -6.30 1.61 6.05
N LEU A 57 -5.42 2.38 5.42
CA LEU A 57 -4.02 2.52 5.80
C LEU A 57 -3.76 3.99 6.06
N ASP A 58 -3.58 4.34 7.33
CA ASP A 58 -3.20 5.68 7.76
C ASP A 58 -1.68 5.87 7.62
N ARG A 59 -1.27 6.99 7.01
CA ARG A 59 0.13 7.30 6.73
C ARG A 59 0.94 7.40 8.01
N GLU A 60 0.41 8.08 9.02
CA GLU A 60 1.05 8.27 10.32
C GLU A 60 1.35 6.91 10.99
N VAL A 61 0.37 6.00 11.00
CA VAL A 61 0.53 4.66 11.55
C VAL A 61 1.59 3.87 10.78
N LEU A 62 1.57 3.96 9.44
CA LEU A 62 2.59 3.33 8.60
C LEU A 62 3.99 3.90 8.87
N SER A 63 4.13 5.22 8.99
CA SER A 63 5.38 5.90 9.32
C SER A 63 5.93 5.45 10.69
N ALA A 64 5.06 5.29 11.69
CA ALA A 64 5.43 4.75 13.00
C ALA A 64 5.81 3.26 12.96
N MET A 65 5.25 2.48 12.03
CA MET A 65 5.58 1.07 11.84
C MET A 65 6.89 0.83 11.07
N LEU A 66 7.32 1.76 10.21
CA LEU A 66 8.53 1.63 9.42
C LEU A 66 9.82 1.32 10.22
N PRO A 67 10.17 2.03 11.32
CA PRO A 67 11.35 1.68 12.11
C PRO A 67 11.24 0.28 12.74
N LYS A 68 10.04 -0.14 13.16
CA LYS A 68 9.80 -1.48 13.71
C LYS A 68 10.01 -2.56 12.64
N LEU A 69 9.45 -2.37 11.45
CA LEU A 69 9.66 -3.28 10.32
C LEU A 69 11.14 -3.35 9.92
N ALA A 70 11.86 -2.24 10.01
CA ALA A 70 13.29 -2.19 9.69
C ALA A 70 14.15 -2.98 10.68
N ALA A 71 13.77 -3.01 11.96
CA ALA A 71 14.46 -3.78 13.00
C ALA A 71 14.17 -5.29 12.91
N MET A 72 13.01 -5.68 12.36
CA MET A 72 12.65 -7.09 12.20
C MET A 72 13.45 -7.78 11.09
N THR A 73 13.88 -9.01 11.38
CA THR A 73 14.31 -10.02 10.41
C THR A 73 13.17 -10.44 9.50
N THR A 74 13.50 -11.11 8.40
CA THR A 74 12.49 -11.70 7.51
C THR A 74 11.59 -12.70 8.26
N ALA A 75 12.14 -13.52 9.16
CA ALA A 75 11.39 -14.52 9.92
C ALA A 75 10.37 -13.84 10.86
N GLU A 76 10.76 -12.78 11.56
CA GLU A 76 9.84 -12.02 12.41
C GLU A 76 8.74 -11.34 11.58
N ARG A 77 9.07 -10.80 10.41
CA ARG A 77 8.07 -10.22 9.50
C ARG A 77 7.06 -11.25 8.99
N GLN A 78 7.44 -12.53 8.86
CA GLN A 78 6.49 -13.60 8.49
C GLN A 78 5.44 -13.86 9.57
N GLN A 79 5.76 -13.58 10.83
CA GLN A 79 4.81 -13.74 11.94
C GLN A 79 3.79 -12.60 12.02
N LEU A 80 3.99 -11.51 11.27
CA LEU A 80 3.04 -10.41 11.24
C LEU A 80 1.75 -10.81 10.53
N SER A 81 0.64 -10.43 11.16
CA SER A 81 -0.70 -10.62 10.60
C SER A 81 -0.80 -10.06 9.18
N GLY A 82 -1.25 -10.91 8.25
CA GLY A 82 -1.47 -10.54 6.86
C GLY A 82 -0.21 -10.55 5.97
N VAL A 83 0.96 -10.93 6.50
CA VAL A 83 2.19 -11.10 5.71
C VAL A 83 2.36 -12.58 5.37
N SER A 84 2.48 -12.89 4.08
CA SER A 84 2.81 -14.26 3.64
C SER A 84 4.31 -14.48 3.62
N THR A 85 4.74 -15.74 3.66
CA THR A 85 6.14 -16.18 3.54
C THR A 85 6.83 -15.52 2.34
N ALA A 86 6.18 -15.54 1.17
CA ALA A 86 6.69 -14.93 -0.06
C ALA A 86 6.79 -13.39 -0.01
N ARG A 87 6.07 -12.74 0.91
CA ARG A 87 6.02 -11.26 1.01
C ARG A 87 6.93 -10.70 2.10
N ALA A 88 7.26 -11.47 3.12
CA ALA A 88 8.06 -11.00 4.25
C ALA A 88 9.44 -10.39 3.88
N PRO A 89 10.20 -10.91 2.89
CA PRO A 89 11.49 -10.30 2.54
C PRO A 89 11.35 -8.86 2.01
N GLN A 90 10.22 -8.57 1.35
CA GLN A 90 9.99 -7.35 0.57
C GLN A 90 8.99 -6.39 1.20
N ILE A 91 8.32 -6.76 2.30
CA ILE A 91 7.27 -5.93 2.91
C ILE A 91 7.79 -4.58 3.40
N LEU A 92 9.01 -4.52 3.93
CA LEU A 92 9.65 -3.25 4.33
C LEU A 92 9.86 -2.33 3.11
N ALA A 93 10.31 -2.88 1.98
CA ALA A 93 10.48 -2.10 0.76
C ALA A 93 9.12 -1.56 0.28
N GLY A 94 8.08 -2.40 0.32
CA GLY A 94 6.71 -1.98 0.04
C GLY A 94 6.22 -0.86 0.97
N ALA A 95 6.50 -0.95 2.28
CA ALA A 95 6.16 0.09 3.25
C ALA A 95 6.84 1.42 2.94
N ILE A 96 8.13 1.39 2.57
CA ILE A 96 8.90 2.60 2.20
C ILE A 96 8.29 3.26 0.96
N VAL A 97 7.93 2.48 -0.06
CA VAL A 97 7.31 3.00 -1.29
C VAL A 97 5.92 3.56 -1.02
N ALA A 98 5.09 2.84 -0.27
CA ALA A 98 3.73 3.28 0.05
C ALA A 98 3.73 4.58 0.86
N GLU A 99 4.54 4.66 1.92
CA GLU A 99 4.62 5.86 2.74
C GLU A 99 5.15 7.08 1.98
N ALA A 100 6.19 6.89 1.15
CA ALA A 100 6.71 7.95 0.31
C ALA A 100 5.70 8.42 -0.74
N ALA A 101 4.94 7.49 -1.34
CA ALA A 101 3.88 7.81 -2.29
C ALA A 101 2.75 8.61 -1.63
N MET A 102 2.29 8.16 -0.46
CA MET A 102 1.26 8.84 0.31
C MET A 102 1.69 10.26 0.70
N ASP A 103 2.92 10.43 1.19
CA ASP A 103 3.47 11.75 1.54
C ASP A 103 3.59 12.69 0.33
N LEU A 104 4.14 12.21 -0.80
CA LEU A 104 4.31 13.02 -2.01
C LEU A 104 2.99 13.42 -2.66
N LEU A 105 1.93 12.62 -2.47
CA LEU A 105 0.59 12.89 -2.99
C LEU A 105 -0.31 13.62 -1.98
N GLY A 106 0.16 13.90 -0.76
CA GLY A 106 -0.64 14.53 0.29
C GLY A 106 -1.81 13.65 0.78
N VAL A 107 -1.67 12.33 0.71
CA VAL A 107 -2.70 11.36 1.12
C VAL A 107 -2.42 10.91 2.54
N GLU A 108 -3.23 11.35 3.50
CA GLU A 108 -3.11 10.91 4.90
C GLU A 108 -3.72 9.53 5.15
N ARG A 109 -4.78 9.17 4.41
CA ARG A 109 -5.49 7.91 4.55
C ARG A 109 -5.76 7.29 3.18
N LEU A 110 -5.39 6.02 3.03
CA LEU A 110 -5.61 5.24 1.83
C LEU A 110 -6.69 4.18 2.09
N GLU A 111 -7.76 4.18 1.30
CA GLU A 111 -8.76 3.12 1.35
C GLU A 111 -8.25 1.87 0.63
N ILE A 112 -8.49 0.70 1.21
CA ILE A 112 -7.99 -0.57 0.67
C ILE A 112 -9.08 -1.25 -0.16
N CYS A 113 -8.85 -1.30 -1.47
CA CYS A 113 -9.76 -1.95 -2.40
C CYS A 113 -9.35 -3.41 -2.65
N PRO A 114 -10.29 -4.37 -2.56
CA PRO A 114 -10.00 -5.78 -2.80
C PRO A 114 -9.79 -6.12 -4.29
N TRP A 115 -10.32 -5.29 -5.20
CA TRP A 115 -10.26 -5.46 -6.65
C TRP A 115 -9.13 -4.65 -7.29
N ALA A 116 -8.58 -5.13 -8.40
CA ALA A 116 -7.44 -4.49 -9.05
C ALA A 116 -7.41 -4.81 -10.56
N LEU A 117 -6.20 -4.99 -11.09
CA LEU A 117 -5.95 -5.21 -12.52
C LEU A 117 -6.73 -6.39 -13.10
N ARG A 118 -6.85 -7.51 -12.36
CA ARG A 118 -7.55 -8.71 -12.83
C ARG A 118 -9.00 -8.39 -13.19
N GLU A 119 -9.71 -7.75 -12.27
CA GLU A 119 -11.10 -7.37 -12.48
C GLU A 119 -11.24 -6.32 -13.59
N GLY A 120 -10.33 -5.34 -13.65
CA GLY A 120 -10.32 -4.36 -14.72
C GLY A 120 -10.13 -4.95 -16.13
N VAL A 121 -9.32 -6.01 -16.26
CA VAL A 121 -9.15 -6.73 -17.54
C VAL A 121 -10.41 -7.50 -17.92
N ILE A 122 -11.06 -8.17 -16.95
CA ILE A 122 -12.31 -8.91 -17.18
C ILE A 122 -13.41 -7.95 -17.65
N LEU A 123 -13.62 -6.84 -16.92
CA LEU A 123 -14.63 -5.84 -17.26
C LEU A 123 -14.37 -5.27 -18.65
N ARG A 124 -13.13 -4.86 -18.96
CA ARG A 124 -12.77 -4.36 -20.30
C ARG A 124 -13.05 -5.36 -21.42
N ARG A 125 -12.93 -6.66 -21.15
CA ARG A 125 -13.23 -7.70 -22.14
C ARG A 125 -14.74 -7.84 -22.38
N LEU A 126 -15.53 -7.78 -21.31
CA LEU A 126 -16.99 -7.84 -21.36
C LEU A 126 -17.58 -6.60 -22.03
N ASP A 127 -17.06 -5.41 -21.74
CA ASP A 127 -17.49 -4.14 -22.36
C ASP A 127 -17.30 -4.12 -23.89
N ARG A 128 -16.41 -4.96 -24.43
CA ARG A 128 -16.17 -5.10 -25.87
C ARG A 128 -17.00 -6.21 -26.53
N MET A 129 -17.72 -7.00 -25.72
CA MET A 129 -18.65 -8.04 -26.19
C MET A 129 -20.09 -7.55 -26.22
N LEU A 130 -20.40 -6.52 -25.41
CA LEU A 130 -21.64 -5.75 -25.46
C LEU A 130 -21.55 -4.66 -26.52
#